data_AF-A0A535C949-F1
#
_entry.id   AF-A0A535C949-F1
#
_cell.length_a   1.000
_cell.length_b   1.000
_cell.length_c   1.000
_cell.angle_alpha   90.00
_cell.angle_beta   90.00
_cell.angle_gamma   90.00
#
_symmetry.space_group_name_H-M   'P 1'
#
loop_
_entity.id
_entity.type
_entity.pdbx_description
1 polymer ?
#
loop_
_entity_poly.entity_id
_entity_poly.type
_entity_poly.pdbx_seq_one_letter_code
_entity_poly.pdbx_strand_id
1 'polypeptide(L)'
;ERALAWTRDRCTEGTDLNPPDDQRSRQQKDGDWETVVKMTLIARDLMVGNDHLGNAGFGEEALGRNAILGGFQGQRQWTDHSPNGDFTEAILNSSFDWDGVRAPYVFATENDSLNGASMLLGYLLTNTPQVFADVRTYWSPDAVKRVTGHTLDGRAAGGVIHLINSGSCALDATGQMERDGEPAMKPHWEIDEEDVRRCLEATTWYPSVTGYFRGGGYSSQFVTRGGMPATMCRINIVHGVGPVLQLAHGWTVDLPPEVHRVLDERTNPTWPTHWFVPDVTGEGAFRDVYSVMASWGANHCAMSYGHIGRDLLSLASLLRIPVSMHNVSPEQVFRPSAWTALGTADPEGADFRACATFGPLYGRR
;
A
#
# COMPACT_ATOMS: atom_id res chain seq x y z
N GLU A 1 23.65 13.53 -6.99
CA GLU A 1 24.14 14.41 -5.91
C GLU A 1 23.02 15.10 -5.16
N ARG A 2 22.19 15.95 -5.79
CA ARG A 2 21.01 16.60 -5.16
C ARG A 2 20.14 15.62 -4.37
N ALA A 3 19.73 14.52 -4.99
CA ALA A 3 18.91 13.48 -4.37
C ALA A 3 19.55 12.89 -3.10
N LEU A 4 20.86 12.61 -3.15
CA LEU A 4 21.59 12.05 -2.01
C LEU A 4 21.75 13.07 -0.87
N ALA A 5 22.00 14.34 -1.21
CA ALA A 5 22.09 15.42 -0.22
C ALA A 5 20.75 15.62 0.49
N TRP A 6 19.65 15.66 -0.26
CA TRP A 6 18.29 15.71 0.31
C TRP A 6 18.01 14.49 1.19
N THR A 7 18.36 13.29 0.73
CA THR A 7 18.15 12.05 1.51
C THR A 7 18.89 12.11 2.83
N ARG A 8 20.15 12.55 2.85
CA ARG A 8 20.93 12.69 4.09
C ARG A 8 20.38 13.76 5.04
N ASP A 9 19.77 14.81 4.50
CA ASP A 9 19.19 15.91 5.28
C ASP A 9 17.80 15.56 5.85
N ARG A 10 16.99 14.83 5.08
CA ARG A 10 15.56 14.65 5.35
C ARG A 10 15.15 13.25 5.81
N CYS A 11 15.96 12.23 5.52
CA CYS A 11 15.65 10.85 5.87
C CYS A 11 16.43 10.45 7.14
N THR A 12 15.77 10.57 8.28
CA THR A 12 16.35 10.22 9.59
C THR A 12 16.62 8.72 9.67
N GLU A 13 17.89 8.32 9.74
CA GLU A 13 18.28 6.92 9.92
C GLU A 13 17.95 6.42 11.34
N GLY A 14 17.27 5.29 11.43
CA GLY A 14 16.90 4.63 12.67
C GLY A 14 18.02 3.78 13.28
N THR A 15 17.79 3.26 14.49
CA THR A 15 18.75 2.36 15.14
C THR A 15 18.79 1.02 14.41
N ASP A 16 19.98 0.45 14.22
CA ASP A 16 20.12 -0.88 13.62
C ASP A 16 19.70 -1.97 14.63
N LEU A 17 18.60 -2.67 14.32
CA LEU A 17 18.05 -3.74 15.16
C LEU A 17 18.57 -5.14 14.79
N ASN A 18 19.47 -5.25 13.80
CA ASN A 18 20.12 -6.52 13.50
C ASN A 18 21.03 -6.95 14.67
N PRO A 19 21.21 -8.27 14.90
CA PRO A 19 22.23 -8.77 15.81
C PRO A 19 23.58 -8.11 15.55
N PRO A 20 24.39 -7.76 16.57
CA PRO A 20 25.63 -7.00 16.38
C PRO A 20 26.58 -7.60 15.32
N ASP A 21 26.66 -8.92 15.23
CA ASP A 21 27.51 -9.64 14.27
C ASP A 21 26.98 -9.59 12.82
N ASP A 22 25.68 -9.30 12.66
CA ASP A 22 24.99 -9.18 11.36
C ASP A 22 24.83 -7.71 10.91
N GLN A 23 25.25 -6.75 11.75
CA GLN A 23 25.18 -5.33 11.42
C GLN A 23 26.19 -4.95 10.35
N ARG A 24 25.71 -4.21 9.34
CA ARG A 24 26.58 -3.65 8.29
C ARG A 24 27.39 -2.49 8.86
N SER A 25 28.65 -2.38 8.44
CA SER A 25 29.52 -1.26 8.83
C SER A 25 28.95 0.08 8.34
N ARG A 26 29.35 1.19 8.97
CA ARG A 26 28.96 2.54 8.54
C ARG A 26 29.27 2.81 7.06
N GLN A 27 30.44 2.37 6.60
CA GLN A 27 30.84 2.50 5.20
C GLN A 27 29.90 1.75 4.24
N GLN A 28 29.49 0.54 4.61
CA GLN A 28 28.53 -0.23 3.81
C GLN A 28 27.17 0.46 3.79
N LYS A 29 26.68 0.91 4.95
CA LYS A 29 25.42 1.64 5.08
C LYS A 29 25.39 2.92 4.25
N ASP A 30 26.48 3.67 4.21
CA ASP A 30 26.60 4.87 3.38
C ASP A 30 26.57 4.53 1.88
N GLY A 31 27.20 3.40 1.48
CA GLY A 31 27.11 2.86 0.12
C GLY A 31 25.70 2.33 -0.23
N ASP A 32 25.00 1.77 0.74
CA ASP A 32 23.61 1.31 0.58
C ASP A 32 22.69 2.51 0.30
N TRP A 33 22.87 3.64 1.02
CA TRP A 33 22.14 4.90 0.76
C TRP A 33 22.35 5.40 -0.68
N GLU A 34 23.59 5.41 -1.15
CA GLU A 34 23.88 5.79 -2.54
C GLU A 34 23.21 4.86 -3.54
N THR A 35 23.17 3.57 -3.23
CA THR A 35 22.57 2.55 -4.09
C THR A 35 21.06 2.72 -4.17
N VAL A 36 20.35 2.84 -3.04
CA VAL A 36 18.89 2.95 -3.05
C VAL A 36 18.39 4.26 -3.68
N VAL A 37 19.15 5.36 -3.55
CA VAL A 37 18.86 6.61 -4.25
C VAL A 37 19.03 6.45 -5.76
N LYS A 38 20.10 5.77 -6.21
CA LYS A 38 20.29 5.46 -7.65
C LYS A 38 19.22 4.50 -8.17
N MET A 39 18.83 3.49 -7.39
CA MET A 39 17.73 2.59 -7.73
C MET A 39 16.43 3.36 -7.97
N THR A 40 16.14 4.35 -7.12
CA THR A 40 14.93 5.19 -7.25
C THR A 40 14.93 5.98 -8.55
N LEU A 41 16.05 6.62 -8.88
CA LEU A 41 16.21 7.35 -10.15
C LEU A 41 16.06 6.42 -11.35
N ILE A 42 16.73 5.26 -11.34
CA ILE A 42 16.68 4.29 -12.43
C ILE A 42 15.27 3.73 -12.60
N ALA A 43 14.59 3.37 -11.52
CA ALA A 43 13.23 2.84 -11.58
C ALA A 43 12.25 3.86 -12.16
N ARG A 44 12.33 5.13 -11.72
CA ARG A 44 11.54 6.23 -12.29
C ARG A 44 11.82 6.40 -13.79
N ASP A 45 13.10 6.51 -14.15
CA ASP A 45 13.51 6.77 -15.53
C ASP A 45 13.14 5.58 -16.46
N LEU A 46 13.17 4.34 -15.96
CA LEU A 46 12.65 3.17 -16.68
C LEU A 46 11.13 3.30 -16.93
N MET A 47 10.36 3.81 -15.96
CA MET A 47 8.91 3.96 -16.14
C MET A 47 8.57 5.02 -17.19
N VAL A 48 9.13 6.22 -17.05
CA VAL A 48 8.66 7.42 -17.77
C VAL A 48 9.68 8.08 -18.69
N GLY A 49 10.89 7.56 -18.78
CA GLY A 49 11.97 8.13 -19.57
C GLY A 49 12.66 9.30 -18.88
N ASN A 50 13.76 9.77 -19.49
CA ASN A 50 14.54 10.91 -18.99
C ASN A 50 15.42 11.51 -20.10
N ASP A 51 15.11 12.73 -20.54
CA ASP A 51 15.86 13.44 -21.59
C ASP A 51 17.34 13.67 -21.24
N HIS A 52 17.69 13.74 -19.94
CA HIS A 52 19.08 13.85 -19.52
C HIS A 52 19.92 12.64 -19.94
N LEU A 53 19.34 11.44 -20.00
CA LEU A 53 20.02 10.25 -20.50
C LEU A 53 20.33 10.40 -22.00
N GLY A 54 19.39 10.95 -22.78
CA GLY A 54 19.58 11.20 -24.21
C GLY A 54 20.71 12.19 -24.48
N ASN A 55 20.74 13.30 -23.71
CA ASN A 55 21.81 14.29 -23.77
C ASN A 55 23.19 13.71 -23.36
N ALA A 56 23.21 12.66 -22.54
CA ALA A 56 24.41 11.95 -22.14
C ALA A 56 24.81 10.80 -23.10
N GLY A 57 24.08 10.59 -24.20
CA GLY A 57 24.37 9.56 -25.20
C GLY A 57 23.62 8.24 -25.03
N PHE A 58 22.71 8.13 -24.05
CA PHE A 58 21.89 6.96 -23.76
C PHE A 58 20.48 7.13 -24.37
N GLY A 59 20.42 7.25 -25.71
CA GLY A 59 19.20 7.60 -26.43
C GLY A 59 18.08 6.54 -26.35
N GLU A 60 18.43 5.26 -26.22
CA GLU A 60 17.43 4.19 -26.05
C GLU A 60 16.81 4.24 -24.66
N GLU A 61 17.64 4.35 -23.63
CA GLU A 61 17.24 4.38 -22.23
C GLU A 61 16.43 5.64 -21.89
N ALA A 62 16.71 6.76 -22.56
CA ALA A 62 15.98 8.02 -22.41
C ALA A 62 14.48 7.91 -22.71
N LEU A 63 14.06 6.94 -23.53
CA LEU A 63 12.66 6.74 -23.92
C LEU A 63 11.78 6.21 -22.77
N GLY A 64 12.37 5.50 -21.82
CA GLY A 64 11.61 4.75 -20.82
C GLY A 64 10.70 3.68 -21.43
N ARG A 65 9.68 3.25 -20.67
CA ARG A 65 8.77 2.16 -21.04
C ARG A 65 7.30 2.58 -21.10
N ASN A 66 7.01 3.89 -20.99
CA ASN A 66 5.65 4.45 -20.95
C ASN A 66 4.74 3.73 -19.93
N ALA A 67 5.30 3.44 -18.76
CA ALA A 67 4.65 2.64 -17.73
C ALA A 67 3.89 3.54 -16.74
N ILE A 68 2.58 3.32 -16.64
CA ILE A 68 1.73 3.95 -15.61
C ILE A 68 1.80 3.24 -14.24
N LEU A 69 2.32 2.02 -14.24
CA LEU A 69 2.53 1.17 -13.08
C LEU A 69 3.85 0.41 -13.27
N GLY A 70 4.72 0.48 -12.28
CA GLY A 70 5.94 -0.33 -12.20
C GLY A 70 5.84 -1.39 -11.11
N GLY A 71 6.82 -2.29 -11.08
CA GLY A 71 6.96 -3.28 -10.01
C GLY A 71 8.40 -3.74 -9.92
N PHE A 72 8.87 -3.98 -8.70
CA PHE A 72 10.23 -4.45 -8.47
C PHE A 72 10.21 -5.78 -7.74
N GLN A 73 10.78 -6.80 -8.40
CA GLN A 73 10.78 -8.16 -7.86
C GLN A 73 11.52 -8.21 -6.52
N GLY A 74 12.72 -7.62 -6.45
CA GLY A 74 13.55 -7.63 -5.25
C GLY A 74 13.92 -9.04 -4.80
N GLN A 75 13.08 -9.62 -3.94
CA GLN A 75 13.30 -10.97 -3.43
C GLN A 75 13.21 -12.02 -4.55
N ARG A 76 14.10 -13.00 -4.61
CA ARG A 76 15.25 -13.24 -3.71
C ARG A 76 16.58 -12.82 -4.34
N GLN A 77 16.69 -12.89 -5.66
CA GLN A 77 17.96 -12.83 -6.38
C GLN A 77 18.63 -11.46 -6.24
N TRP A 78 17.86 -10.38 -6.21
CA TRP A 78 18.42 -9.05 -5.99
C TRP A 78 18.81 -8.85 -4.53
N THR A 79 17.86 -9.04 -3.61
CA THR A 79 18.06 -8.71 -2.18
C THR A 79 19.05 -9.62 -1.45
N ASP A 80 19.31 -10.81 -1.99
CA ASP A 80 20.37 -11.69 -1.48
C ASP A 80 21.79 -11.13 -1.76
N HIS A 81 21.92 -10.11 -2.63
CA HIS A 81 23.20 -9.52 -3.04
C HIS A 81 23.27 -8.00 -2.87
N SER A 82 22.22 -7.28 -3.26
CA SER A 82 22.17 -5.82 -3.37
C SER A 82 21.16 -5.22 -2.39
N PRO A 83 21.30 -3.92 -2.02
CA PRO A 83 20.32 -3.23 -1.18
C PRO A 83 18.88 -3.40 -1.69
N ASN A 84 17.93 -3.61 -0.78
CA ASN A 84 16.55 -3.88 -1.14
C ASN A 84 15.82 -2.66 -1.77
N GLY A 85 14.59 -2.90 -2.22
CA GLY A 85 13.76 -1.90 -2.91
C GLY A 85 13.09 -0.90 -1.98
N ASP A 86 13.22 -1.01 -0.66
CA ASP A 86 12.28 -0.38 0.28
C ASP A 86 12.20 1.14 0.11
N PHE A 87 13.35 1.82 0.10
CA PHE A 87 13.42 3.26 -0.14
C PHE A 87 12.92 3.65 -1.53
N THR A 88 13.21 2.86 -2.56
CA THR A 88 12.74 3.12 -3.92
C THR A 88 11.22 3.04 -3.99
N GLU A 89 10.63 1.97 -3.46
CA GLU A 89 9.20 1.74 -3.45
C GLU A 89 8.47 2.82 -2.62
N ALA A 90 9.01 3.18 -1.45
CA ALA A 90 8.43 4.21 -0.58
C ALA A 90 8.45 5.59 -1.26
N ILE A 91 9.60 6.03 -1.79
CA ILE A 91 9.73 7.36 -2.41
C ILE A 91 8.96 7.46 -3.73
N LEU A 92 8.96 6.42 -4.56
CA LEU A 92 8.19 6.43 -5.82
C LEU A 92 6.69 6.57 -5.57
N ASN A 93 6.15 5.78 -4.63
CA ASN A 93 4.73 5.84 -4.28
C ASN A 93 4.35 7.10 -3.48
N SER A 94 5.32 7.85 -2.93
CA SER A 94 5.03 9.10 -2.21
C SER A 94 4.75 10.26 -3.17
N SER A 95 4.01 11.25 -2.70
CA SER A 95 3.70 12.47 -3.47
C SER A 95 4.80 13.53 -3.46
N PHE A 96 6.01 13.20 -3.00
CA PHE A 96 7.12 14.13 -2.95
C PHE A 96 8.46 13.40 -2.90
N ASP A 97 9.50 14.06 -3.39
CA ASP A 97 10.89 13.66 -3.22
C ASP A 97 11.81 14.90 -3.26
N TRP A 98 13.09 14.70 -3.56
CA TRP A 98 14.09 15.77 -3.69
C TRP A 98 13.81 16.78 -4.82
N ASP A 99 12.90 16.48 -5.75
CA ASP A 99 12.45 17.40 -6.81
C ASP A 99 11.19 18.20 -6.41
N GLY A 100 10.67 17.98 -5.19
CA GLY A 100 9.49 18.64 -4.65
C GLY A 100 8.24 17.76 -4.68
N VAL A 101 7.08 18.39 -4.50
CA VAL A 101 5.78 17.72 -4.56
C VAL A 101 5.46 17.32 -6.00
N ARG A 102 4.98 16.09 -6.20
CA ARG A 102 4.64 15.51 -7.50
C ARG A 102 3.56 14.44 -7.40
N ALA A 103 3.00 14.05 -8.55
CA ALA A 103 2.19 12.84 -8.61
C ALA A 103 3.01 11.60 -8.17
N PRO A 104 2.40 10.65 -7.43
CA PRO A 104 3.06 9.40 -7.09
C PRO A 104 3.25 8.53 -8.34
N TYR A 105 4.35 7.78 -8.38
CA TYR A 105 4.55 6.69 -9.33
C TYR A 105 4.04 5.41 -8.68
N VAL A 106 2.93 4.85 -9.18
CA VAL A 106 2.40 3.59 -8.66
C VAL A 106 3.42 2.49 -8.90
N PHE A 107 3.91 1.89 -7.82
CA PHE A 107 5.04 0.96 -7.88
C PHE A 107 4.86 -0.20 -6.90
N ALA A 108 4.75 -1.43 -7.41
CA ALA A 108 4.44 -2.60 -6.62
C ALA A 108 5.69 -3.29 -6.04
N THR A 109 5.71 -3.43 -4.72
CA THR A 109 6.62 -4.32 -4.00
C THR A 109 6.47 -5.77 -4.50
N GLU A 110 7.58 -6.50 -4.52
CA GLU A 110 7.69 -7.90 -4.96
C GLU A 110 7.19 -8.17 -6.39
N ASN A 111 7.08 -7.12 -7.20
CA ASN A 111 6.47 -7.17 -8.53
C ASN A 111 5.07 -7.84 -8.51
N ASP A 112 4.32 -7.67 -7.42
CA ASP A 112 2.94 -8.12 -7.35
C ASP A 112 2.06 -7.22 -8.23
N SER A 113 2.00 -7.59 -9.51
CA SER A 113 1.23 -6.86 -10.53
C SER A 113 -0.26 -6.74 -10.20
N LEU A 114 -0.84 -7.66 -9.42
CA LEU A 114 -2.25 -7.60 -9.05
C LEU A 114 -2.48 -6.61 -7.90
N ASN A 115 -1.54 -6.50 -6.96
CA ASN A 115 -1.58 -5.41 -5.99
C ASN A 115 -1.33 -4.08 -6.68
N GLY A 116 -0.35 -4.01 -7.59
CA GLY A 116 -0.08 -2.84 -8.40
C GLY A 116 -1.30 -2.38 -9.20
N ALA A 117 -2.05 -3.31 -9.81
CA ALA A 117 -3.30 -2.99 -10.49
C ALA A 117 -4.38 -2.49 -9.49
N SER A 118 -4.46 -3.07 -8.30
CA SER A 118 -5.38 -2.63 -7.24
C SER A 118 -5.05 -1.19 -6.79
N MET A 119 -3.78 -0.89 -6.55
CA MET A 119 -3.27 0.46 -6.28
C MET A 119 -3.61 1.39 -7.44
N LEU A 120 -3.35 0.99 -8.68
CA LEU A 120 -3.60 1.82 -9.85
C LEU A 120 -5.08 2.22 -9.97
N LEU A 121 -6.02 1.30 -9.70
CA LEU A 121 -7.46 1.65 -9.69
C LEU A 121 -7.77 2.69 -8.61
N GLY A 122 -7.26 2.51 -7.39
CA GLY A 122 -7.45 3.47 -6.30
C GLY A 122 -6.82 4.83 -6.60
N TYR A 123 -5.61 4.85 -7.18
CA TYR A 123 -4.92 6.07 -7.59
C TYR A 123 -5.72 6.82 -8.67
N LEU A 124 -6.16 6.15 -9.73
CA LEU A 124 -6.88 6.79 -10.83
C LEU A 124 -8.25 7.36 -10.42
N LEU A 125 -8.87 6.83 -9.36
CA LEU A 125 -10.13 7.33 -8.82
C LEU A 125 -9.95 8.51 -7.86
N THR A 126 -8.82 8.58 -7.16
CA THR A 126 -8.62 9.53 -6.04
C THR A 126 -7.57 10.59 -6.30
N ASN A 127 -6.64 10.33 -7.21
CA ASN A 127 -5.37 11.05 -7.40
C ASN A 127 -4.50 11.12 -6.14
N THR A 128 -4.73 10.24 -5.16
CA THR A 128 -3.95 10.14 -3.92
C THR A 128 -3.02 8.93 -3.97
N PRO A 129 -1.87 8.96 -3.28
CA PRO A 129 -1.02 7.78 -3.10
C PRO A 129 -1.75 6.58 -2.53
N GLN A 130 -1.17 5.42 -2.75
CA GLN A 130 -1.78 4.15 -2.37
C GLN A 130 -0.83 3.41 -1.44
N VAL A 131 -1.39 2.81 -0.41
CA VAL A 131 -0.65 1.95 0.52
C VAL A 131 -0.57 0.55 -0.08
N PHE A 132 0.65 0.06 -0.28
CA PHE A 132 0.91 -1.37 -0.44
C PHE A 132 1.10 -1.95 0.97
N ALA A 133 0.43 -3.05 1.31
CA ALA A 133 0.64 -3.70 2.61
C ALA A 133 0.42 -5.22 2.56
N ASP A 134 1.14 -5.96 3.42
CA ASP A 134 0.73 -7.31 3.81
C ASP A 134 -0.45 -7.24 4.79
N VAL A 135 -1.43 -8.10 4.56
CA VAL A 135 -2.50 -8.44 5.52
C VAL A 135 -1.92 -9.44 6.52
N ARG A 136 -1.12 -8.92 7.45
CA ARG A 136 -0.17 -9.73 8.21
C ARG A 136 -0.79 -10.51 9.37
N THR A 137 -1.65 -9.87 10.16
CA THR A 137 -2.15 -10.50 11.40
C THR A 137 -3.52 -9.97 11.77
N TYR A 138 -4.44 -10.88 12.11
CA TYR A 138 -5.66 -10.54 12.81
C TYR A 138 -5.42 -10.63 14.33
N TRP A 139 -5.65 -9.53 15.01
CA TRP A 139 -5.62 -9.44 16.46
C TRP A 139 -7.04 -9.41 17.00
N SER A 140 -7.51 -10.58 17.47
CA SER A 140 -8.79 -10.66 18.17
C SER A 140 -8.75 -9.90 19.50
N PRO A 141 -9.90 -9.42 20.01
CA PRO A 141 -9.97 -8.79 21.33
C PRO A 141 -9.35 -9.65 22.44
N ASP A 142 -9.65 -10.96 22.44
CA ASP A 142 -9.09 -11.92 23.40
C ASP A 142 -7.56 -12.06 23.26
N ALA A 143 -7.05 -12.06 22.03
CA ALA A 143 -5.61 -12.16 21.79
C ALA A 143 -4.87 -10.92 22.29
N VAL A 144 -5.41 -9.71 22.06
CA VAL A 144 -4.86 -8.47 22.59
C VAL A 144 -4.91 -8.49 24.11
N LYS A 145 -6.07 -8.80 24.72
CA LYS A 145 -6.22 -8.86 26.18
C LYS A 145 -5.23 -9.83 26.82
N ARG A 146 -5.03 -10.99 26.22
CA ARG A 146 -4.09 -12.00 26.71
C ARG A 146 -2.64 -11.52 26.73
N VAL A 147 -2.21 -10.74 25.74
CA VAL A 147 -0.79 -10.40 25.56
C VAL A 147 -0.41 -9.01 26.06
N THR A 148 -1.38 -8.11 26.22
CA THR A 148 -1.15 -6.74 26.69
C THR A 148 -1.88 -6.43 28.00
N GLY A 149 -2.85 -7.27 28.40
CA GLY A 149 -3.76 -6.95 29.51
C GLY A 149 -4.82 -5.90 29.18
N HIS A 150 -4.80 -5.33 27.97
CA HIS A 150 -5.72 -4.27 27.54
C HIS A 150 -6.98 -4.83 26.88
N THR A 151 -8.14 -4.25 27.18
CA THR A 151 -9.40 -4.59 26.49
C THR A 151 -9.61 -3.55 25.40
N LEU A 152 -9.61 -3.97 24.13
CA LEU A 152 -9.89 -3.06 23.01
C LEU A 152 -11.28 -2.43 23.14
N ASP A 153 -11.37 -1.15 22.80
CA ASP A 153 -12.61 -0.37 22.79
C ASP A 153 -12.75 0.44 21.48
N GLY A 154 -13.77 1.31 21.41
CA GLY A 154 -14.05 2.11 20.22
C GLY A 154 -14.25 1.25 18.96
N ARG A 155 -13.69 1.69 17.83
CA ARG A 155 -13.71 0.91 16.57
C ARG A 155 -12.96 -0.41 16.69
N ALA A 156 -11.91 -0.46 17.50
CA ALA A 156 -11.09 -1.66 17.68
C ALA A 156 -11.74 -2.75 18.54
N ALA A 157 -12.91 -2.50 19.15
CA ALA A 157 -13.57 -3.43 20.08
C ALA A 157 -13.84 -4.82 19.47
N GLY A 158 -14.04 -4.91 18.15
CA GLY A 158 -14.26 -6.16 17.42
C GLY A 158 -12.97 -6.88 16.97
N GLY A 159 -11.80 -6.32 17.27
CA GLY A 159 -10.50 -6.77 16.78
C GLY A 159 -9.92 -5.83 15.73
N VAL A 160 -8.64 -6.00 15.41
CA VAL A 160 -7.91 -5.19 14.44
C VAL A 160 -7.11 -6.08 13.49
N ILE A 161 -6.87 -5.59 12.26
CA ILE A 161 -5.99 -6.21 11.29
C ILE A 161 -4.70 -5.37 11.24
N HIS A 162 -3.57 -6.02 11.41
CA HIS A 162 -2.24 -5.43 11.22
C HIS A 162 -1.91 -5.47 9.74
N LEU A 163 -1.93 -4.29 9.10
CA LEU A 163 -1.39 -4.12 7.76
C LEU A 163 0.03 -3.58 7.87
N ILE A 164 0.99 -4.28 7.28
CA ILE A 164 2.41 -3.93 7.41
C ILE A 164 3.20 -4.50 6.24
N ASN A 165 3.56 -3.67 5.26
CA ASN A 165 4.39 -4.12 4.16
C ASN A 165 5.78 -4.56 4.65
N SER A 166 6.47 -5.36 3.84
CA SER A 166 7.81 -5.87 4.12
C SER A 166 8.94 -4.83 3.98
N GLY A 167 8.69 -3.56 4.34
CA GLY A 167 9.71 -2.52 4.43
C GLY A 167 9.37 -1.16 3.83
N SER A 168 8.49 -1.09 2.83
CA SER A 168 8.16 0.17 2.13
C SER A 168 6.71 0.59 2.26
N CYS A 169 6.46 1.89 2.36
CA CYS A 169 5.14 2.46 2.15
C CYS A 169 5.27 3.94 1.75
N ALA A 170 4.29 4.46 1.01
CA ALA A 170 4.22 5.89 0.70
C ALA A 170 4.18 6.70 2.00
N LEU A 171 5.00 7.73 2.11
CA LEU A 171 5.14 8.56 3.31
C LEU A 171 3.85 9.36 3.59
N ASP A 172 3.04 9.61 2.57
CA ASP A 172 1.70 10.17 2.69
C ASP A 172 0.81 9.36 3.66
N ALA A 173 1.03 8.04 3.73
CA ALA A 173 0.25 7.15 4.58
C ALA A 173 0.57 7.30 6.08
N THR A 174 1.54 8.12 6.47
CA THR A 174 1.72 8.53 7.88
C THR A 174 0.43 9.15 8.46
N GLY A 175 -0.43 9.72 7.61
CA GLY A 175 -1.66 10.41 8.02
C GLY A 175 -1.40 11.79 8.64
N GLN A 176 -0.20 12.33 8.43
CA GLN A 176 0.21 13.63 8.98
C GLN A 176 -0.34 14.82 8.20
N MET A 177 -0.80 14.60 6.97
CA MET A 177 -1.57 15.60 6.24
C MET A 177 -2.98 15.64 6.82
N GLU A 178 -3.61 16.80 6.80
CA GLU A 178 -4.93 16.99 7.41
C GLU A 178 -5.93 17.60 6.44
N ARG A 179 -7.17 17.13 6.51
CA ARG A 179 -8.36 17.78 5.92
C ARG A 179 -9.38 17.96 7.04
N ASP A 180 -9.84 19.19 7.23
CA ASP A 180 -10.80 19.55 8.28
C ASP A 180 -10.38 19.12 9.70
N GLY A 181 -9.06 19.11 9.96
CA GLY A 181 -8.48 18.69 11.25
C GLY A 181 -8.35 17.18 11.44
N GLU A 182 -8.75 16.37 10.46
CA GLU A 182 -8.64 14.90 10.50
C GLU A 182 -7.49 14.39 9.60
N PRO A 183 -6.85 13.26 9.94
CA PRO A 183 -5.81 12.63 9.13
C PRO A 183 -6.28 12.31 7.71
N ALA A 184 -5.46 12.62 6.72
CA ALA A 184 -5.78 12.41 5.31
C ALA A 184 -4.54 12.07 4.47
N MET A 185 -4.81 11.56 3.26
CA MET A 185 -3.87 11.55 2.14
C MET A 185 -4.45 12.45 1.04
N LYS A 186 -3.64 13.37 0.49
CA LYS A 186 -4.12 14.41 -0.43
C LYS A 186 -3.66 14.15 -1.86
N PRO A 187 -4.39 14.64 -2.88
CA PRO A 187 -3.83 14.79 -4.21
C PRO A 187 -2.65 15.74 -4.19
N HIS A 188 -1.63 15.46 -5.00
CA HIS A 188 -0.36 16.19 -4.94
C HIS A 188 -0.47 17.72 -5.13
N TRP A 189 -1.45 18.21 -5.89
CA TRP A 189 -1.65 19.66 -6.06
C TRP A 189 -2.25 20.37 -4.83
N GLU A 190 -2.61 19.63 -3.78
CA GLU A 190 -3.12 20.15 -2.50
C GLU A 190 -2.11 20.01 -1.35
N ILE A 191 -0.93 19.44 -1.62
CA ILE A 191 0.11 19.21 -0.62
C ILE A 191 1.01 20.44 -0.55
N ASP A 192 1.25 20.93 0.67
CA ASP A 192 2.18 22.02 0.94
C ASP A 192 3.49 21.54 1.60
N GLU A 193 4.43 22.46 1.83
CA GLU A 193 5.73 22.14 2.45
C GLU A 193 5.59 21.62 3.88
N GLU A 194 4.53 22.03 4.60
CA GLU A 194 4.27 21.63 5.98
C GLU A 194 3.75 20.19 6.04
N ASP A 195 2.87 19.80 5.12
CA ASP A 195 2.47 18.41 4.91
C ASP A 195 3.69 17.51 4.64
N VAL A 196 4.56 17.91 3.71
CA VAL A 196 5.80 17.17 3.39
C VAL A 196 6.69 17.04 4.63
N ARG A 197 6.91 18.13 5.37
CA ARG A 197 7.73 18.16 6.57
C ARG A 197 7.20 17.18 7.63
N ARG A 198 5.90 17.22 7.92
CA ARG A 198 5.30 16.34 8.94
C ARG A 198 5.36 14.87 8.54
N CYS A 199 5.15 14.54 7.27
CA CYS A 199 5.30 13.16 6.79
C CYS A 199 6.75 12.64 6.93
N LEU A 200 7.75 13.47 6.60
CA LEU A 200 9.16 13.11 6.77
C LEU A 200 9.54 12.94 8.25
N GLU A 201 9.10 13.84 9.12
CA GLU A 201 9.37 13.78 10.57
C GLU A 201 8.73 12.57 11.25
N ALA A 202 7.58 12.12 10.75
CA ALA A 202 6.91 10.91 11.25
C ALA A 202 7.55 9.61 10.74
N THR A 203 8.51 9.69 9.82
CA THR A 203 9.14 8.52 9.19
C THR A 203 10.58 8.35 9.65
N THR A 204 10.93 7.15 10.10
CA THR A 204 12.30 6.76 10.44
C THR A 204 12.78 5.65 9.49
N TRP A 205 14.00 5.76 8.99
CA TRP A 205 14.57 4.85 8.01
C TRP A 205 15.48 3.82 8.67
N TYR A 206 14.97 2.62 8.91
CA TYR A 206 15.71 1.59 9.62
C TYR A 206 16.57 0.76 8.66
N PRO A 207 17.84 0.45 9.00
CA PRO A 207 18.62 -0.54 8.26
C PRO A 207 17.84 -1.86 8.11
N SER A 208 17.74 -2.37 6.88
CA SER A 208 16.97 -3.57 6.59
C SER A 208 17.45 -4.78 7.40
N VAL A 209 16.51 -5.68 7.73
CA VAL A 209 16.81 -6.91 8.47
C VAL A 209 17.66 -7.85 7.61
N THR A 210 18.95 -7.99 7.91
CA THR A 210 19.95 -8.66 7.06
C THR A 210 19.73 -10.18 6.95
N GLY A 211 19.02 -10.77 7.90
CA GLY A 211 18.53 -12.15 7.82
C GLY A 211 17.61 -12.42 6.62
N TYR A 212 16.86 -11.40 6.17
CA TYR A 212 16.03 -11.44 4.96
C TYR A 212 16.68 -10.72 3.78
N PHE A 213 17.24 -9.54 4.01
CA PHE A 213 17.80 -8.65 3.01
C PHE A 213 19.32 -8.56 3.16
N ARG A 214 20.03 -9.61 2.72
CA ARG A 214 21.48 -9.75 2.89
C ARG A 214 22.28 -8.59 2.27
N GLY A 215 21.75 -8.00 1.21
CA GLY A 215 22.34 -6.84 0.55
C GLY A 215 22.18 -5.51 1.30
N GLY A 216 21.41 -5.46 2.39
CA GLY A 216 21.10 -4.23 3.13
C GLY A 216 19.90 -3.46 2.54
N GLY A 217 19.84 -2.16 2.80
CA GLY A 217 18.71 -1.29 2.44
C GLY A 217 18.17 -0.52 3.64
N TYR A 218 17.06 0.21 3.41
CA TYR A 218 16.42 1.04 4.44
C TYR A 218 14.89 0.96 4.35
N SER A 219 14.27 0.39 5.37
CA SER A 219 12.82 0.32 5.51
C SER A 219 12.23 1.64 6.03
N SER A 220 11.11 2.09 5.47
CA SER A 220 10.39 3.31 5.86
C SER A 220 9.43 3.00 7.02
N GLN A 221 9.85 3.21 8.25
CA GLN A 221 9.04 2.94 9.44
C GLN A 221 8.24 4.17 9.85
N PHE A 222 6.94 3.97 10.06
CA PHE A 222 6.03 4.91 10.70
C PHE A 222 4.79 4.16 11.19
N VAL A 223 3.95 4.84 11.96
CA VAL A 223 2.61 4.34 12.33
C VAL A 223 1.58 5.32 11.80
N THR A 224 0.64 4.82 11.00
CA THR A 224 -0.43 5.67 10.47
C THR A 224 -1.35 6.14 11.59
N ARG A 225 -1.64 7.45 11.60
CA ARG A 225 -2.63 8.04 12.52
C ARG A 225 -3.99 7.36 12.39
N GLY A 226 -4.60 7.06 13.52
CA GLY A 226 -5.98 6.58 13.59
C GLY A 226 -7.00 7.63 13.19
N GLY A 227 -8.21 7.18 12.83
CA GLY A 227 -9.31 8.06 12.43
C GLY A 227 -9.40 8.32 10.93
N MET A 228 -8.45 7.82 10.13
CA MET A 228 -8.49 7.99 8.68
C MET A 228 -9.45 6.98 8.04
N PRO A 229 -10.48 7.41 7.27
CA PRO A 229 -11.31 6.49 6.50
C PRO A 229 -10.45 5.84 5.41
N ALA A 230 -10.64 4.54 5.19
CA ALA A 230 -9.83 3.80 4.25
C ALA A 230 -10.65 2.72 3.53
N THR A 231 -10.23 2.42 2.30
CA THR A 231 -10.73 1.30 1.50
C THR A 231 -9.57 0.37 1.18
N MET A 232 -9.57 -0.83 1.75
CA MET A 232 -8.72 -1.91 1.26
C MET A 232 -9.30 -2.47 -0.03
N CYS A 233 -8.49 -2.80 -1.02
CA CYS A 233 -8.90 -3.53 -2.21
C CYS A 233 -7.83 -4.51 -2.69
N ARG A 234 -8.28 -5.56 -3.38
CA ARG A 234 -7.41 -6.58 -3.98
C ARG A 234 -8.05 -7.19 -5.22
N ILE A 235 -7.32 -7.16 -6.32
CA ILE A 235 -7.61 -7.98 -7.50
C ILE A 235 -6.93 -9.34 -7.33
N ASN A 236 -7.65 -10.41 -7.61
CA ASN A 236 -7.12 -11.76 -7.72
C ASN A 236 -7.48 -12.34 -9.09
N ILE A 237 -6.71 -13.29 -9.60
CA ILE A 237 -7.09 -14.07 -10.78
C ILE A 237 -7.50 -15.47 -10.32
N VAL A 238 -8.75 -15.84 -10.56
CA VAL A 238 -9.28 -17.17 -10.25
C VAL A 238 -9.37 -17.99 -11.53
N HIS A 239 -8.75 -19.17 -11.53
CA HIS A 239 -8.78 -20.06 -12.69
C HIS A 239 -10.21 -20.42 -13.09
N GLY A 240 -10.54 -20.28 -14.38
CA GLY A 240 -11.89 -20.53 -14.90
C GLY A 240 -12.89 -19.37 -14.73
N VAL A 241 -12.51 -18.31 -14.00
CA VAL A 241 -13.34 -17.10 -13.80
C VAL A 241 -12.68 -15.87 -14.41
N GLY A 242 -11.37 -15.69 -14.18
CA GLY A 242 -10.63 -14.50 -14.56
C GLY A 242 -10.39 -13.56 -13.37
N PRO A 243 -10.21 -12.24 -13.59
CA PRO A 243 -10.00 -11.29 -12.52
C PRO A 243 -11.26 -11.17 -11.64
N VAL A 244 -11.08 -11.09 -10.33
CA VAL A 244 -12.12 -10.80 -9.33
C VAL A 244 -11.61 -9.71 -8.40
N LEU A 245 -12.49 -8.81 -7.96
CA LEU A 245 -12.15 -7.73 -7.02
C LEU A 245 -12.73 -8.02 -5.64
N GLN A 246 -11.94 -7.78 -4.61
CA GLN A 246 -12.37 -7.70 -3.21
C GLN A 246 -12.14 -6.27 -2.72
N LEU A 247 -13.04 -5.73 -1.89
CA LEU A 247 -12.82 -4.46 -1.21
C LEU A 247 -13.46 -4.45 0.18
N ALA A 248 -12.88 -3.67 1.09
CA ALA A 248 -13.37 -3.49 2.45
C ALA A 248 -13.21 -2.03 2.88
N HIS A 249 -14.33 -1.34 3.11
CA HIS A 249 -14.36 -0.09 3.86
C HIS A 249 -14.00 -0.32 5.31
N GLY A 250 -13.34 0.66 5.89
CA GLY A 250 -12.97 0.67 7.29
C GLY A 250 -12.23 1.92 7.66
N TRP A 251 -11.47 1.82 8.73
CA TRP A 251 -10.77 2.94 9.34
C TRP A 251 -9.39 2.50 9.82
N THR A 252 -8.42 3.41 9.74
CA THR A 252 -7.24 3.29 10.59
C THR A 252 -7.62 3.61 12.03
N VAL A 253 -6.97 2.98 13.00
CA VAL A 253 -7.21 3.22 14.43
C VAL A 253 -5.90 3.40 15.17
N ASP A 254 -5.91 4.24 16.20
CA ASP A 254 -4.81 4.30 17.14
C ASP A 254 -4.99 3.20 18.19
N LEU A 255 -3.90 2.50 18.50
CA LEU A 255 -3.82 1.67 19.69
C LEU A 255 -3.08 2.45 20.78
N PRO A 256 -3.40 2.24 22.07
CA PRO A 256 -2.60 2.80 23.15
C PRO A 256 -1.11 2.50 22.95
N PRO A 257 -0.19 3.45 23.23
CA PRO A 257 1.23 3.30 22.90
C PRO A 257 1.86 2.01 23.41
N GLU A 258 1.48 1.55 24.62
CA GLU A 258 1.96 0.30 25.20
C GLU A 258 1.42 -0.93 24.48
N VAL A 259 0.17 -0.89 24.02
CA VAL A 259 -0.46 -1.97 23.24
C VAL A 259 0.22 -2.05 21.88
N HIS A 260 0.32 -0.93 21.16
CA HIS A 260 1.02 -0.86 19.88
C HIS A 260 2.42 -1.44 20.00
N ARG A 261 3.23 -0.96 20.96
CA ARG A 261 4.60 -1.42 21.15
C ARG A 261 4.72 -2.93 21.33
N VAL A 262 3.88 -3.53 22.19
CA VAL A 262 3.90 -4.99 22.43
C VAL A 262 3.55 -5.80 21.18
N LEU A 263 2.66 -5.28 20.33
CA LEU A 263 2.24 -5.96 19.09
C LEU A 263 3.22 -5.73 17.92
N ASP A 264 3.85 -4.56 17.88
CA ASP A 264 4.79 -4.13 16.83
C ASP A 264 6.16 -4.83 16.99
N GLU A 265 6.74 -4.80 18.20
CA GLU A 265 8.03 -5.41 18.53
C GLU A 265 8.08 -6.93 18.25
N ARG A 266 6.93 -7.61 18.30
CA ARG A 266 6.82 -9.06 18.01
C ARG A 266 6.56 -9.41 16.55
N THR A 267 6.25 -8.41 15.73
CA THR A 267 5.88 -8.61 14.33
C THR A 267 7.04 -8.19 13.43
N ASN A 268 7.29 -6.88 13.33
CA ASN A 268 8.50 -6.30 12.80
C ASN A 268 8.51 -4.78 13.07
N PRO A 269 9.30 -4.28 14.03
CA PRO A 269 9.28 -2.85 14.40
C PRO A 269 10.04 -1.94 13.44
N THR A 270 10.67 -2.47 12.38
CA THR A 270 11.37 -1.65 11.36
C THR A 270 10.50 -1.33 10.14
N TRP A 271 9.25 -1.78 10.12
CA TRP A 271 8.36 -1.70 8.96
C TRP A 271 7.15 -0.79 9.23
N PRO A 272 6.52 -0.21 8.20
CA PRO A 272 5.40 0.72 8.38
C PRO A 272 4.12 0.01 8.83
N THR A 273 3.53 0.45 9.93
CA THR A 273 2.36 -0.17 10.54
C THR A 273 1.08 0.63 10.30
N HIS A 274 0.02 -0.06 9.85
CA HIS A 274 -1.34 0.44 9.83
C HIS A 274 -2.25 -0.51 10.62
N TRP A 275 -2.91 -0.01 11.67
CA TRP A 275 -3.95 -0.76 12.37
C TRP A 275 -5.29 -0.48 11.71
N PHE A 276 -5.82 -1.48 11.01
CA PHE A 276 -7.05 -1.34 10.24
C PHE A 276 -8.21 -2.08 10.89
N VAL A 277 -9.38 -1.45 10.90
CA VAL A 277 -10.64 -2.07 11.30
C VAL A 277 -11.63 -1.96 10.13
N PRO A 278 -12.08 -3.09 9.55
CA PRO A 278 -13.14 -3.09 8.55
C PRO A 278 -14.50 -2.78 9.19
N ASP A 279 -15.36 -2.08 8.46
CA ASP A 279 -16.77 -1.95 8.81
C ASP A 279 -17.45 -3.33 8.64
N VAL A 280 -18.00 -3.87 9.73
CA VAL A 280 -18.67 -5.18 9.75
C VAL A 280 -20.17 -5.00 9.59
N THR A 281 -20.80 -5.90 8.82
CA THR A 281 -22.25 -5.88 8.53
C THR A 281 -23.02 -6.93 9.31
N GLY A 282 -22.33 -7.91 9.90
CA GLY A 282 -22.95 -9.08 10.53
C GLY A 282 -23.28 -10.22 9.55
N GLU A 283 -22.99 -10.04 8.26
CA GLU A 283 -23.32 -11.00 7.20
C GLU A 283 -22.10 -11.38 6.35
N GLY A 284 -22.13 -12.58 5.76
CA GLY A 284 -21.11 -13.05 4.82
C GLY A 284 -19.68 -12.93 5.34
N ALA A 285 -18.79 -12.41 4.48
CA ALA A 285 -17.38 -12.16 4.81
C ALA A 285 -17.18 -10.99 5.80
N PHE A 286 -18.21 -10.19 6.05
CA PHE A 286 -18.19 -9.04 6.96
C PHE A 286 -18.97 -9.31 8.25
N ARG A 287 -19.13 -10.58 8.64
CA ARG A 287 -19.74 -10.96 9.92
C ARG A 287 -18.96 -10.41 11.11
N ASP A 288 -17.65 -10.51 11.04
CA ASP A 288 -16.70 -10.10 12.08
C ASP A 288 -15.33 -9.82 11.44
N VAL A 289 -14.42 -9.15 12.15
CA VAL A 289 -13.10 -8.76 11.63
C VAL A 289 -12.27 -9.98 11.21
N TYR A 290 -12.41 -11.10 11.93
CA TYR A 290 -11.78 -12.36 11.56
C TYR A 290 -12.23 -12.82 10.17
N SER A 291 -13.55 -12.83 9.92
CA SER A 291 -14.12 -13.27 8.65
C SER A 291 -13.62 -12.44 7.47
N VAL A 292 -13.36 -11.15 7.69
CA VAL A 292 -12.79 -10.26 6.67
C VAL A 292 -11.38 -10.74 6.30
N MET A 293 -10.50 -10.93 7.27
CA MET A 293 -9.14 -11.42 7.00
C MET A 293 -9.15 -12.85 6.42
N ALA A 294 -9.98 -13.74 6.98
CA ALA A 294 -10.07 -15.14 6.55
C ALA A 294 -10.61 -15.29 5.11
N SER A 295 -11.36 -14.30 4.62
CA SER A 295 -11.90 -14.29 3.25
C SER A 295 -11.01 -13.53 2.26
N TRP A 296 -9.93 -12.88 2.73
CA TRP A 296 -9.04 -12.11 1.87
C TRP A 296 -8.20 -13.05 0.99
N GLY A 297 -8.19 -12.81 -0.32
CA GLY A 297 -7.73 -13.77 -1.32
C GLY A 297 -6.21 -13.79 -1.59
N ALA A 298 -5.43 -12.98 -0.89
CA ALA A 298 -3.97 -12.89 -1.04
C ALA A 298 -3.30 -12.46 0.27
N ASN A 299 -1.96 -12.50 0.34
CA ASN A 299 -1.23 -11.91 1.46
C ASN A 299 -1.17 -10.38 1.37
N HIS A 300 -1.31 -9.78 0.18
CA HIS A 300 -1.25 -8.34 -0.02
C HIS A 300 -2.64 -7.68 -0.14
N CYS A 301 -2.68 -6.38 0.17
CA CYS A 301 -3.75 -5.47 -0.21
C CYS A 301 -3.19 -4.14 -0.70
N ALA A 302 -3.98 -3.43 -1.51
CA ALA A 302 -3.85 -2.00 -1.66
C ALA A 302 -4.82 -1.32 -0.69
N MET A 303 -4.42 -0.21 -0.06
CA MET A 303 -5.32 0.60 0.76
C MET A 303 -5.29 2.05 0.26
N SER A 304 -6.48 2.60 0.01
CA SER A 304 -6.69 3.98 -0.42
C SER A 304 -7.35 4.80 0.68
N TYR A 305 -7.00 6.08 0.76
CA TYR A 305 -7.69 7.04 1.62
C TYR A 305 -9.14 7.27 1.16
N GLY A 306 -10.07 7.30 2.12
CA GLY A 306 -11.49 7.47 1.90
C GLY A 306 -12.26 6.18 1.65
N HIS A 307 -13.59 6.28 1.67
CA HIS A 307 -14.53 5.19 1.39
C HIS A 307 -14.93 5.17 -0.09
N ILE A 308 -14.00 4.74 -0.95
CA ILE A 308 -14.11 4.81 -2.43
C ILE A 308 -14.76 3.58 -3.08
N GLY A 309 -15.56 2.84 -2.29
CA GLY A 309 -16.00 1.50 -2.65
C GLY A 309 -17.08 1.53 -3.74
N ARG A 310 -17.95 2.53 -3.70
CA ARG A 310 -18.89 2.84 -4.78
C ARG A 310 -18.17 3.04 -6.11
N ASP A 311 -17.11 3.83 -6.11
CA ASP A 311 -16.37 4.17 -7.32
C ASP A 311 -15.63 2.95 -7.88
N LEU A 312 -15.02 2.15 -7.00
CA LEU A 312 -14.41 0.87 -7.37
C LEU A 312 -15.44 -0.13 -7.93
N LEU A 313 -16.63 -0.24 -7.34
CA LEU A 313 -17.72 -1.08 -7.85
C LEU A 313 -18.18 -0.64 -9.24
N SER A 314 -18.35 0.66 -9.45
CA SER A 314 -18.70 1.21 -10.76
C SER A 314 -17.59 0.94 -11.77
N LEU A 315 -16.33 1.22 -11.44
CA LEU A 315 -15.19 0.96 -12.32
C LEU A 315 -15.04 -0.52 -12.66
N ALA A 316 -15.15 -1.42 -11.67
CA ALA A 316 -15.09 -2.86 -11.87
C ALA A 316 -16.17 -3.33 -12.84
N SER A 317 -17.39 -2.80 -12.75
CA SER A 317 -18.48 -3.14 -13.69
C SER A 317 -18.18 -2.68 -15.13
N LEU A 318 -17.53 -1.53 -15.32
CA LEU A 318 -17.08 -1.07 -16.63
C LEU A 318 -15.97 -1.96 -17.19
N LEU A 319 -15.11 -2.51 -16.33
CA LEU A 319 -14.05 -3.44 -16.71
C LEU A 319 -14.52 -4.89 -16.79
N ARG A 320 -15.77 -5.18 -16.39
CA ARG A 320 -16.36 -6.53 -16.29
C ARG A 320 -15.56 -7.45 -15.36
N ILE A 321 -15.09 -6.87 -14.26
CA ILE A 321 -14.46 -7.58 -13.15
C ILE A 321 -15.53 -7.78 -12.08
N PRO A 322 -15.98 -9.02 -11.79
CA PRO A 322 -16.95 -9.26 -10.73
C PRO A 322 -16.33 -8.94 -9.36
N VAL A 323 -17.14 -8.40 -8.47
CA VAL A 323 -16.75 -8.10 -7.09
C VAL A 323 -17.23 -9.23 -6.18
N SER A 324 -16.29 -10.02 -5.65
CA SER A 324 -16.57 -11.22 -4.86
C SER A 324 -16.71 -10.97 -3.35
N MET A 325 -16.36 -9.76 -2.90
CA MET A 325 -16.42 -9.38 -1.49
C MET A 325 -16.48 -7.84 -1.38
N HIS A 326 -17.55 -7.30 -0.80
CA HIS A 326 -17.63 -5.88 -0.39
C HIS A 326 -18.59 -5.65 0.77
N ASN A 327 -18.36 -4.58 1.54
CA ASN A 327 -19.25 -4.08 2.60
C ASN A 327 -19.92 -2.73 2.24
N VAL A 328 -19.82 -2.32 0.96
CA VAL A 328 -20.52 -1.14 0.45
C VAL A 328 -22.02 -1.35 0.51
N SER A 329 -22.73 -0.33 1.00
CA SER A 329 -24.18 -0.40 1.17
C SER A 329 -24.91 -0.56 -0.18
N PRO A 330 -25.98 -1.37 -0.27
CA PRO A 330 -26.65 -1.66 -1.53
C PRO A 330 -27.09 -0.43 -2.33
N GLU A 331 -27.54 0.65 -1.68
CA GLU A 331 -27.98 1.89 -2.32
C GLU A 331 -26.84 2.68 -2.99
N GLN A 332 -25.59 2.39 -2.63
CA GLN A 332 -24.42 3.02 -3.25
C GLN A 332 -23.92 2.24 -4.47
N VAL A 333 -24.36 1.00 -4.66
CA VAL A 333 -23.94 0.17 -5.80
C VAL A 333 -24.50 0.76 -7.10
N PHE A 334 -23.62 1.24 -7.96
CA PHE A 334 -23.98 1.83 -9.25
C PHE A 334 -23.27 1.12 -10.39
N ARG A 335 -24.06 0.49 -11.28
CA ARG A 335 -23.59 -0.34 -12.40
C ARG A 335 -24.44 -0.06 -13.66
N PRO A 336 -24.01 -0.45 -14.87
CA PRO A 336 -24.84 -0.36 -16.07
C PRO A 336 -26.19 -1.06 -15.88
N SER A 337 -27.28 -0.48 -16.40
CA SER A 337 -28.65 -1.01 -16.22
C SER A 337 -28.81 -2.46 -16.69
N ALA A 338 -27.97 -2.92 -17.62
CA ALA A 338 -27.91 -4.31 -18.06
C ALA A 338 -27.69 -5.33 -16.91
N TRP A 339 -27.05 -4.95 -15.81
CA TRP A 339 -26.92 -5.82 -14.62
C TRP A 339 -28.28 -6.15 -14.00
N THR A 340 -29.19 -5.18 -13.93
CA THR A 340 -30.52 -5.39 -13.34
C THR A 340 -31.38 -6.35 -14.16
N ALA A 341 -31.18 -6.41 -15.49
CA ALA A 341 -31.83 -7.39 -16.35
C ALA A 341 -31.35 -8.84 -16.09
N LEU A 342 -30.22 -9.01 -15.40
CA LEU A 342 -29.63 -10.31 -15.04
C LEU A 342 -29.92 -10.70 -13.57
N GLY A 343 -30.71 -9.92 -12.86
CA GLY A 343 -31.18 -10.20 -11.51
C GLY A 343 -31.22 -8.94 -10.64
N THR A 344 -32.23 -8.85 -9.77
CA THR A 344 -32.43 -7.73 -8.83
C THR A 344 -32.44 -8.15 -7.37
N ALA A 345 -32.79 -9.41 -7.07
CA ALA A 345 -32.83 -9.94 -5.71
C ALA A 345 -31.47 -10.41 -5.18
N ASP A 346 -30.52 -10.69 -6.07
CA ASP A 346 -29.16 -11.17 -5.77
C ASP A 346 -28.16 -10.34 -6.60
N PRO A 347 -27.69 -9.19 -6.07
CA PRO A 347 -26.78 -8.29 -6.78
C PRO A 347 -25.39 -8.90 -7.04
N GLU A 348 -24.93 -9.81 -6.19
CA GLU A 348 -23.65 -10.52 -6.36
C GLU A 348 -23.76 -11.49 -7.54
N GLY A 349 -24.75 -12.38 -7.54
CA GLY A 349 -24.94 -13.30 -8.65
C GLY A 349 -25.27 -12.59 -9.96
N ALA A 350 -25.98 -11.46 -9.93
CA ALA A 350 -26.20 -10.63 -11.11
C ALA A 350 -24.89 -10.07 -11.67
N ASP A 351 -23.94 -9.70 -10.79
CA ASP A 351 -22.61 -9.24 -11.18
C ASP A 351 -21.80 -10.32 -11.90
N PHE A 352 -21.71 -11.51 -11.30
CA PHE A 352 -21.01 -12.64 -11.92
C PHE A 352 -21.62 -13.03 -13.26
N ARG A 353 -22.97 -13.08 -13.36
CA ARG A 353 -23.66 -13.35 -14.62
C ARG A 353 -23.37 -12.28 -15.68
N ALA A 354 -23.39 -11.00 -15.31
CA ALA A 354 -23.12 -9.90 -16.23
C ALA A 354 -21.67 -9.92 -16.72
N CYS A 355 -20.70 -10.02 -15.81
CA CYS A 355 -19.29 -10.08 -16.16
C CYS A 355 -18.99 -11.27 -17.07
N ALA A 356 -19.54 -12.46 -16.79
CA ALA A 356 -19.42 -13.62 -17.66
C ALA A 356 -20.13 -13.42 -19.03
N THR A 357 -21.29 -12.77 -19.04
CA THR A 357 -22.11 -12.53 -20.25
C THR A 357 -21.48 -11.53 -21.19
N PHE A 358 -20.77 -10.52 -20.67
CA PHE A 358 -20.15 -9.47 -21.50
C PHE A 358 -18.67 -9.76 -21.78
N GLY A 359 -17.94 -10.34 -20.82
CA GLY A 359 -16.51 -10.62 -20.95
C GLY A 359 -15.64 -9.36 -20.87
N PRO A 360 -14.31 -9.49 -21.02
CA PRO A 360 -13.37 -8.37 -20.91
C PRO A 360 -13.63 -7.32 -22.01
N LEU A 361 -13.33 -6.05 -21.71
CA LEU A 361 -13.54 -4.93 -22.64
C LEU A 361 -12.74 -5.07 -23.94
N TYR A 362 -11.52 -5.60 -23.83
CA TYR A 362 -10.60 -5.81 -24.93
C TYR A 362 -10.11 -7.26 -24.91
N GLY A 363 -9.74 -7.79 -26.08
CA GLY A 363 -9.27 -9.16 -26.22
C GLY A 363 -10.39 -10.17 -26.48
N ARG A 364 -10.06 -11.46 -26.36
CA ARG A 364 -11.01 -12.57 -26.54
C ARG A 364 -11.27 -13.25 -25.20
N ARG A 365 -12.46 -13.83 -25.06
CA ARG A 365 -12.83 -14.69 -23.93
C ARG A 365 -11.97 -15.93 -23.84
#